data_AF-A0A3Q9KZK1-F1
#
_entry.id   AF-A0A3Q9KZK1-F1
#
_cell.length_a   1.000
_cell.length_b   1.000
_cell.length_c   1.000
_cell.angle_alpha   90.00
_cell.angle_beta   90.00
_cell.angle_gamma   90.00
#
_symmetry.space_group_name_H-M   'P 1'
#
loop_
_entity.id
_entity.type
_entity.pdbx_description
1 polymer ?
#
loop_
_entity_poly.entity_id
_entity_poly.type
_entity_poly.pdbx_seq_one_letter_code
_entity_poly.pdbx_strand_id
1 'polypeptide(L)'
;MQFTTRRTRVAVASGAGVLGFVFLASLMAGTADADTPGDGSHCAYNVGSKEKECFGTETEARAFATQQIKDNAASAQTGVQQPSDVVIGTLFEHWRYGGRSITLWGSHPCHSDGKADFYFNLPEEWKGRVSSVQGWAECDLVLHSRPYLEGAASAPLKELTPVIDGPFNDLAQSIEFR
;
A
#
# COMPACT_ATOMS: atom_id res chain seq x y z
N MET A 1 -27.61 -0.21 42.73
CA MET A 1 -28.28 -1.44 43.16
C MET A 1 -29.43 -1.74 42.22
N GLN A 2 -29.40 -2.94 41.64
CA GLN A 2 -30.51 -3.85 41.30
C GLN A 2 -31.79 -3.36 40.60
N PHE A 3 -32.01 -4.04 39.47
CA PHE A 3 -33.19 -4.20 38.61
C PHE A 3 -34.56 -4.29 39.31
N THR A 4 -35.63 -3.91 38.59
CA THR A 4 -36.85 -4.72 38.62
C THR A 4 -37.69 -4.62 37.34
N THR A 5 -37.90 -5.81 36.77
CA THR A 5 -38.63 -6.19 35.56
C THR A 5 -40.15 -6.08 35.72
N ARG A 6 -40.89 -5.77 34.64
CA ARG A 6 -42.28 -6.20 34.48
C ARG A 6 -42.49 -7.01 33.20
N ARG A 7 -43.05 -8.19 33.43
CA ARG A 7 -43.42 -9.26 32.51
C ARG A 7 -44.66 -8.89 31.70
N THR A 8 -44.72 -9.36 30.45
CA THR A 8 -45.99 -9.92 29.93
C THR A 8 -45.70 -11.07 28.96
N ARG A 9 -46.59 -12.06 29.04
CA ARG A 9 -46.44 -13.46 28.63
C ARG A 9 -47.08 -13.72 27.25
N VAL A 10 -46.89 -14.96 26.78
CA VAL A 10 -47.75 -15.75 25.85
C VAL A 10 -47.44 -15.49 24.36
N ALA A 11 -47.37 -16.46 23.43
CA ALA A 11 -47.74 -17.87 23.39
C ALA A 11 -46.79 -18.63 22.42
N VAL A 12 -46.54 -19.91 22.71
CA VAL A 12 -46.06 -20.91 21.75
C VAL A 12 -47.28 -21.55 21.10
N ALA A 13 -47.31 -21.65 19.78
CA ALA A 13 -48.24 -22.51 19.06
C ALA A 13 -47.50 -23.26 17.95
N SER A 14 -47.32 -24.56 18.17
CA SER A 14 -46.87 -25.54 17.18
C SER A 14 -48.00 -25.81 16.18
N GLY A 15 -47.68 -25.83 14.89
CA GLY A 15 -48.60 -26.24 13.83
C GLY A 15 -47.83 -26.76 12.62
N ALA A 16 -47.96 -28.07 12.37
CA ALA A 16 -47.48 -28.73 11.15
C ALA A 16 -48.50 -28.52 10.01
N GLY A 17 -48.02 -28.21 8.81
CA GLY A 17 -48.84 -28.06 7.61
C GLY A 17 -47.96 -28.01 6.36
N VAL A 18 -48.21 -28.93 5.44
CA VAL A 18 -47.41 -29.28 4.26
C VAL A 18 -47.96 -28.57 3.00
N LEU A 19 -47.06 -28.23 2.07
CA LEU A 19 -47.25 -27.88 0.63
C LEU A 19 -47.84 -26.51 0.26
N GLY A 20 -47.00 -25.68 -0.39
CA GLY A 20 -47.44 -24.51 -1.15
C GLY A 20 -46.26 -23.68 -1.69
N PHE A 21 -45.77 -24.02 -2.89
CA PHE A 21 -44.82 -23.21 -3.65
C PHE A 21 -45.47 -21.88 -4.05
N VAL A 22 -44.98 -20.77 -3.52
CA VAL A 22 -45.18 -19.43 -4.10
C VAL A 22 -43.83 -18.70 -4.05
N PHE A 23 -43.23 -18.52 -5.23
CA PHE A 23 -42.06 -17.68 -5.46
C PHE A 23 -42.45 -16.22 -5.20
N LEU A 24 -42.03 -15.66 -4.07
CA LEU A 24 -41.99 -14.22 -3.83
C LEU A 24 -40.51 -13.83 -3.71
N ALA A 25 -39.99 -13.21 -4.77
CA ALA A 25 -38.66 -12.65 -4.82
C ALA A 25 -38.60 -11.44 -3.88
N SER A 26 -38.19 -11.67 -2.63
CA SER A 26 -37.80 -10.62 -1.71
C SER A 26 -36.47 -10.04 -2.17
N LEU A 27 -36.51 -8.79 -2.62
CA LEU A 27 -35.36 -7.92 -2.80
C LEU A 27 -34.51 -7.93 -1.52
N MET A 28 -33.37 -8.61 -1.57
CA MET A 28 -32.30 -8.41 -0.59
C MET A 28 -31.71 -7.04 -0.88
N ALA A 29 -32.09 -6.04 -0.09
CA ALA A 29 -31.34 -4.81 0.03
C ALA A 29 -29.93 -5.18 0.51
N GLY A 30 -28.95 -5.06 -0.40
CA GLY A 30 -27.54 -5.22 -0.07
C GLY A 30 -27.16 -4.16 0.95
N THR A 31 -27.03 -4.58 2.21
CA THR A 31 -26.31 -3.81 3.21
C THR A 31 -24.83 -3.90 2.83
N ALA A 32 -24.28 -2.74 2.45
CA ALA A 32 -22.89 -2.33 2.50
C ALA A 32 -21.86 -3.46 2.50
N ASP A 33 -21.07 -3.53 1.43
CA ASP A 33 -19.76 -4.16 1.43
C ASP A 33 -19.06 -3.87 2.76
N ALA A 34 -18.95 -4.91 3.58
CA ALA A 34 -17.91 -4.95 4.57
C ALA A 34 -16.62 -4.97 3.75
N ASP A 35 -15.96 -3.82 3.69
CA ASP A 35 -14.66 -3.59 3.10
C ASP A 35 -13.74 -4.73 3.57
N THR A 36 -13.61 -5.74 2.72
CA THR A 36 -12.71 -6.85 2.99
C THR A 36 -11.34 -6.23 2.85
N PRO A 37 -10.42 -6.37 3.84
CA PRO A 37 -9.05 -5.94 3.66
C PRO A 37 -8.60 -6.53 2.33
N GLY A 38 -8.33 -5.66 1.35
CA GLY A 38 -7.91 -6.10 0.03
C GLY A 38 -6.78 -7.09 0.23
N ASP A 39 -6.66 -8.09 -0.63
CA ASP A 39 -5.52 -8.98 -0.72
C ASP A 39 -4.24 -8.21 -1.19
N GLY A 40 -4.07 -6.99 -0.68
CA GLY A 40 -3.78 -5.78 -1.42
C GLY A 40 -2.55 -5.92 -2.29
N SER A 41 -2.78 -5.87 -3.60
CA SER A 41 -1.73 -5.91 -4.62
C SER A 41 -0.88 -4.64 -4.64
N HIS A 42 -1.33 -3.57 -4.00
CA HIS A 42 -0.66 -2.28 -4.00
C HIS A 42 -0.41 -1.80 -2.59
N CYS A 43 0.85 -1.76 -2.17
CA CYS A 43 1.22 -1.43 -0.81
C CYS A 43 1.91 -0.08 -0.73
N ALA A 44 1.66 0.64 0.35
CA ALA A 44 2.31 1.89 0.71
C ALA A 44 3.22 1.63 1.93
N TYR A 45 4.47 2.08 1.87
CA TYR A 45 5.48 1.85 2.91
C TYR A 45 6.22 3.13 3.32
N ASN A 46 6.30 3.39 4.63
CA ASN A 46 7.20 4.38 5.19
C ASN A 46 8.60 3.78 5.36
N VAL A 47 9.61 4.34 4.70
CA VAL A 47 10.97 3.79 4.73
C VAL A 47 11.63 3.97 6.10
N GLY A 48 11.28 5.01 6.85
CA GLY A 48 11.79 5.29 8.20
C GLY A 48 11.08 4.52 9.30
N SER A 49 9.75 4.65 9.40
CA SER A 49 8.96 4.05 10.49
C SER A 49 8.62 2.57 10.27
N LYS A 50 8.79 2.06 9.04
CA LYS A 50 8.41 0.70 8.61
C LYS A 50 6.90 0.43 8.64
N GLU A 51 6.08 1.46 8.75
CA GLU A 51 4.63 1.35 8.56
C GLU A 51 4.30 0.88 7.14
N LYS A 52 3.25 0.06 7.02
CA LYS A 52 2.81 -0.57 5.79
C LYS A 52 1.28 -0.71 5.80
N GLU A 53 0.66 -0.34 4.68
CA GLU A 53 -0.76 -0.63 4.40
C GLU A 53 -0.92 -1.04 2.93
N CYS A 54 -1.82 -1.98 2.61
CA CYS A 54 -2.02 -2.48 1.25
C CYS A 54 -3.48 -2.34 0.80
N PHE A 55 -3.66 -2.07 -0.48
CA PHE A 55 -4.92 -1.64 -1.09
C PHE A 55 -5.21 -2.41 -2.38
N GLY A 56 -6.46 -2.31 -2.84
CA GLY A 56 -6.90 -2.90 -4.09
C GLY A 56 -6.31 -2.21 -5.33
N THR A 57 -5.92 -0.93 -5.22
CA THR A 57 -5.38 -0.14 -6.34
C THR A 57 -4.14 0.67 -5.98
N GLU A 58 -3.30 0.97 -6.98
CA GLU A 58 -2.13 1.85 -6.82
C GLU A 58 -2.52 3.26 -6.38
N THR A 59 -3.64 3.77 -6.90
CA THR A 59 -4.15 5.10 -6.58
C THR A 59 -4.52 5.22 -5.11
N GLU A 60 -5.15 4.19 -4.52
CA GLU A 60 -5.44 4.15 -3.08
C GLU A 60 -4.16 4.11 -2.24
N ALA A 61 -3.18 3.27 -2.63
CA ALA A 61 -1.89 3.20 -1.94
C ALA A 61 -1.14 4.55 -1.94
N ARG A 62 -1.13 5.24 -3.08
CA ARG A 62 -0.54 6.58 -3.19
C ARG A 62 -1.33 7.63 -2.41
N ALA A 63 -2.65 7.57 -2.43
CA ALA A 63 -3.50 8.46 -1.67
C ALA A 63 -3.28 8.30 -0.15
N PHE A 64 -3.15 7.06 0.32
CA PHE A 64 -2.80 6.77 1.72
C PHE A 64 -1.45 7.36 2.10
N ALA A 65 -0.39 7.11 1.31
CA ALA A 65 0.93 7.70 1.57
C ALA A 65 0.85 9.24 1.63
N THR A 66 0.13 9.85 0.69
CA THR A 66 -0.08 11.31 0.65
C THR A 66 -0.83 11.82 1.88
N GLN A 67 -1.80 11.05 2.39
CA GLN A 67 -2.55 11.42 3.58
C GLN A 67 -1.68 11.32 4.84
N GLN A 68 -0.90 10.24 5.00
CA GLN A 68 0.04 10.09 6.12
C GLN A 68 1.07 11.23 6.17
N ILE A 69 1.61 11.62 5.01
CA ILE A 69 2.50 12.79 4.88
C ILE A 69 1.84 14.07 5.42
N LYS A 70 0.57 14.32 5.07
CA LYS A 70 -0.17 15.50 5.54
C LYS A 70 -0.45 15.45 7.04
N ASP A 71 -0.84 14.29 7.56
CA ASP A 71 -1.19 14.12 8.97
C ASP A 71 0.05 14.24 9.88
N ASN A 72 1.20 13.73 9.44
CA ASN A 72 2.49 13.92 10.11
C ASN A 72 2.87 15.41 10.17
N ALA A 73 2.68 16.15 9.08
CA ALA A 73 2.95 17.58 9.05
C ALA A 73 2.00 18.39 9.93
N ALA A 74 0.72 18.03 9.94
CA ALA A 74 -0.28 18.65 10.81
C ALA A 74 -0.02 18.36 12.30
N SER A 75 0.52 17.18 12.62
CA SER A 75 0.87 16.81 14.00
C SER A 75 2.17 17.46 14.49
N ALA A 76 3.08 17.83 13.58
CA ALA A 76 4.33 18.53 13.89
C ALA A 76 4.14 20.03 14.23
N GLN A 77 2.91 20.48 14.49
CA GLN A 77 2.53 21.88 14.70
C GLN A 77 3.17 22.53 15.95
N THR A 78 4.43 22.97 15.79
CA THR A 78 4.93 24.29 16.16
C THR A 78 6.06 24.69 15.18
N GLY A 79 5.73 25.38 14.08
CA GLY A 79 6.73 26.08 13.24
C GLY A 79 7.29 25.34 12.02
N VAL A 80 6.82 24.14 11.67
CA VAL A 80 7.23 23.45 10.43
C VAL A 80 6.50 24.06 9.21
N GLN A 81 7.24 24.62 8.25
CA GLN A 81 6.70 25.33 7.09
C GLN A 81 6.18 24.41 5.97
N GLN A 82 6.63 23.15 5.89
CA GLN A 82 6.11 22.12 4.98
C GLN A 82 6.28 20.70 5.57
N PRO A 83 5.39 19.74 5.23
CA PRO A 83 5.68 18.32 5.41
C PRO A 83 7.06 18.03 4.84
N SER A 84 7.99 17.51 5.65
CA SER A 84 9.25 17.05 5.10
C SER A 84 9.06 15.71 4.38
N ASP A 85 8.12 14.89 4.84
CA ASP A 85 7.86 13.59 4.22
C ASP A 85 7.38 13.72 2.76
N VAL A 86 7.88 12.85 1.88
CA VAL A 86 7.56 12.83 0.45
C VAL A 86 7.54 11.42 -0.10
N VAL A 87 6.73 11.15 -1.12
CA VAL A 87 6.85 9.92 -1.91
C VAL A 87 8.17 9.98 -2.68
N ILE A 88 9.02 8.97 -2.51
CA ILE A 88 10.36 8.90 -3.11
C ILE A 88 10.42 7.92 -4.29
N GLY A 89 9.48 6.98 -4.36
CA GLY A 89 9.43 6.04 -5.47
C GLY A 89 8.23 5.11 -5.46
N THR A 90 7.94 4.52 -6.62
CA THR A 90 7.01 3.40 -6.77
C THR A 90 7.66 2.30 -7.60
N LEU A 91 7.60 1.06 -7.13
CA LEU A 91 8.09 -0.13 -7.82
C LEU A 91 6.89 -0.95 -8.33
N PHE A 92 7.04 -1.58 -9.49
CA PHE A 92 5.99 -2.33 -10.14
C PHE A 92 6.46 -3.72 -10.57
N GLU A 93 5.57 -4.71 -10.42
CA GLU A 93 5.85 -6.11 -10.75
C GLU A 93 5.93 -6.36 -12.26
N HIS A 94 5.26 -5.54 -13.08
CA HIS A 94 5.29 -5.66 -14.53
C HIS A 94 5.81 -4.39 -15.20
N TRP A 95 6.11 -4.53 -16.49
CA TRP A 95 6.49 -3.41 -17.35
C TRP A 95 5.37 -2.37 -17.44
N ARG A 96 5.74 -1.15 -17.79
CA ARG A 96 4.88 0.02 -17.99
C ARG A 96 3.97 0.30 -16.80
N TYR A 97 4.51 0.11 -15.59
CA TYR A 97 3.83 0.40 -14.33
C TYR A 97 2.61 -0.50 -14.05
N GLY A 98 2.66 -1.74 -14.56
CA GLY A 98 1.59 -2.71 -14.40
C GLY A 98 1.81 -3.67 -13.22
N GLY A 99 0.78 -4.45 -12.93
CA GLY A 99 0.82 -5.47 -11.88
C GLY A 99 0.75 -4.87 -10.48
N ARG A 100 1.21 -5.64 -9.50
CA ARG A 100 1.31 -5.19 -8.10
C ARG A 100 2.27 -4.00 -7.98
N SER A 101 2.12 -3.19 -6.94
CA SER A 101 3.06 -2.09 -6.67
C SER A 101 3.44 -1.93 -5.21
N ILE A 102 4.60 -1.30 -4.99
CA ILE A 102 5.04 -0.75 -3.71
C ILE A 102 5.31 0.73 -3.91
N THR A 103 4.54 1.59 -3.23
CA THR A 103 4.82 3.03 -3.12
C THR A 103 5.58 3.30 -1.82
N LEU A 104 6.73 3.94 -1.91
CA LEU A 104 7.61 4.26 -0.79
C LEU A 104 7.61 5.76 -0.54
N TRP A 105 7.54 6.15 0.73
CA TRP A 105 7.76 7.54 1.14
C TRP A 105 8.84 7.63 2.22
N GLY A 106 9.59 8.73 2.15
CA GLY A 106 10.69 9.08 3.04
C GLY A 106 10.45 10.43 3.70
N SER A 107 11.40 10.88 4.53
CA SER A 107 11.25 12.07 5.37
C SER A 107 11.66 13.40 4.72
N HIS A 108 12.19 13.37 3.49
CA HIS A 108 12.59 14.53 2.68
C HIS A 108 12.82 14.08 1.21
N PRO A 109 12.85 15.03 0.25
CA PRO A 109 13.35 14.76 -1.10
C PRO A 109 14.81 14.29 -1.09
N CYS A 110 15.25 13.59 -2.12
CA CYS A 110 16.66 13.21 -2.24
C CYS A 110 17.55 14.44 -2.52
N HIS A 111 18.78 14.40 -2.01
CA HIS A 111 19.79 15.41 -2.25
C HIS A 111 20.48 15.15 -3.59
N SER A 112 20.70 16.20 -4.38
CA SER A 112 21.37 16.09 -5.68
C SER A 112 22.89 15.89 -5.59
N ASP A 113 23.40 15.28 -4.50
CA ASP A 113 24.83 15.03 -4.28
C ASP A 113 25.26 13.59 -4.62
N GLY A 114 24.31 12.77 -5.06
CA GLY A 114 24.51 11.40 -5.53
C GLY A 114 24.76 10.39 -4.42
N LYS A 115 24.54 10.76 -3.15
CA LYS A 115 24.62 9.86 -2.00
C LYS A 115 23.25 9.27 -1.67
N ALA A 116 23.26 8.07 -1.10
CA ALA A 116 22.05 7.45 -0.57
C ALA A 116 21.39 8.33 0.50
N ASP A 117 20.15 8.74 0.27
CA ASP A 117 19.29 9.32 1.29
C ASP A 117 18.42 8.26 1.96
N PHE A 118 17.90 7.33 1.16
CA PHE A 118 17.02 6.28 1.65
C PHE A 118 17.42 4.91 1.13
N TYR A 119 17.03 3.92 1.90
CA TYR A 119 17.30 2.53 1.62
C TYR A 119 16.12 1.64 2.02
N PHE A 120 15.79 0.67 1.16
CA PHE A 120 14.73 -0.29 1.43
C PHE A 120 15.12 -1.71 0.99
N ASN A 121 15.00 -2.67 1.91
CA ASN A 121 15.01 -4.10 1.59
C ASN A 121 13.64 -4.48 1.03
N LEU A 122 13.62 -5.15 -0.13
CA LEU A 122 12.36 -5.65 -0.65
C LEU A 122 11.84 -6.80 0.24
N PRO A 123 10.53 -6.83 0.51
CA PRO A 123 9.87 -7.98 1.12
C PRO A 123 10.14 -9.25 0.32
N GLU A 124 10.09 -10.42 0.98
CA GLU A 124 10.41 -11.70 0.35
C GLU A 124 9.57 -11.95 -0.91
N GLU A 125 8.29 -11.59 -0.85
CA GLU A 125 7.33 -11.71 -1.95
C GLU A 125 7.56 -10.75 -3.12
N TRP A 126 8.54 -9.84 -3.01
CA TRP A 126 8.92 -8.83 -4.01
C TRP A 126 10.35 -9.01 -4.54
N LYS A 127 11.17 -9.82 -3.88
CA LYS A 127 12.53 -10.12 -4.35
C LYS A 127 12.49 -10.76 -5.74
N GLY A 128 13.23 -10.17 -6.66
CA GLY A 128 13.33 -10.65 -8.03
C GLY A 128 12.05 -10.50 -8.85
N ARG A 129 11.27 -9.43 -8.61
CA ARG A 129 10.01 -9.18 -9.35
C ARG A 129 9.86 -7.77 -9.91
N VAL A 130 10.82 -6.88 -9.61
CA VAL A 130 10.71 -5.48 -10.02
C VAL A 130 11.05 -5.38 -11.51
N SER A 131 10.10 -4.86 -12.27
CA SER A 131 10.13 -4.82 -13.73
C SER A 131 9.95 -3.40 -14.29
N SER A 132 9.43 -2.46 -13.49
CA SER A 132 9.45 -1.02 -13.79
C SER A 132 9.42 -0.18 -12.51
N VAL A 133 9.89 1.07 -12.59
CA VAL A 133 9.96 1.99 -11.44
C VAL A 133 9.61 3.42 -11.82
N GLN A 134 9.14 4.18 -10.84
CA GLN A 134 8.94 5.63 -10.92
C GLN A 134 9.64 6.28 -9.74
N GLY A 135 10.67 7.08 -9.99
CA GLY A 135 11.29 7.96 -9.01
C GLY A 135 10.53 9.28 -8.86
N TRP A 136 10.52 9.79 -7.63
CA TRP A 136 9.81 11.01 -7.25
C TRP A 136 10.70 11.83 -6.30
N ALA A 137 10.33 13.09 -6.06
CA ALA A 137 11.02 13.97 -5.10
C ALA A 137 12.55 13.98 -5.29
N GLU A 138 12.96 14.22 -6.54
CA GLU A 138 14.36 14.35 -6.95
C GLU A 138 15.21 13.08 -6.77
N CYS A 139 14.60 11.93 -6.45
CA CYS A 139 15.32 10.68 -6.24
C CYS A 139 15.59 9.93 -7.56
N ASP A 140 16.86 9.65 -7.82
CA ASP A 140 17.32 8.59 -8.72
C ASP A 140 17.32 7.24 -7.97
N LEU A 141 16.92 6.17 -8.66
CA LEU A 141 16.74 4.84 -8.06
C LEU A 141 17.89 3.92 -8.46
N VAL A 142 18.51 3.23 -7.50
CA VAL A 142 19.51 2.18 -7.78
C VAL A 142 19.01 0.85 -7.23
N LEU A 143 18.82 -0.12 -8.12
CA LEU A 143 18.46 -1.49 -7.77
C LEU A 143 19.68 -2.33 -7.46
N HIS A 144 19.60 -3.13 -6.39
CA HIS A 144 20.66 -4.04 -5.94
C HIS A 144 20.19 -5.48 -6.00
N SER A 145 21.04 -6.37 -6.51
CA SER A 145 20.73 -7.79 -6.70
C SER A 145 20.69 -8.60 -5.39
N ARG A 146 21.15 -8.04 -4.28
CA ARG A 146 21.08 -8.64 -2.95
C ARG A 146 20.47 -7.68 -1.92
N PRO A 147 20.03 -8.19 -0.75
CA PRO A 147 19.62 -7.36 0.38
C PRO A 147 20.76 -6.45 0.87
N TYR A 148 20.42 -5.45 1.67
CA TYR A 148 21.35 -4.53 2.33
C TYR A 148 22.30 -3.76 1.38
N LEU A 149 21.81 -3.35 0.20
CA LEU A 149 22.59 -2.66 -0.85
C LEU A 149 23.79 -3.46 -1.38
N GLU A 150 23.77 -4.78 -1.20
CA GLU A 150 24.85 -5.64 -1.67
C GLU A 150 24.63 -6.16 -3.11
N GLY A 151 25.69 -6.76 -3.66
CA GLY A 151 25.63 -7.43 -4.96
C GLY A 151 25.83 -6.47 -6.13
N ALA A 152 25.34 -6.87 -7.30
CA ALA A 152 25.40 -6.02 -8.48
C ALA A 152 24.39 -4.88 -8.33
N ALA A 153 24.82 -3.67 -8.69
CA ALA A 153 23.98 -2.48 -8.71
C ALA A 153 23.68 -2.06 -10.15
N SER A 154 22.44 -1.68 -10.42
CA SER A 154 22.06 -1.07 -11.70
C SER A 154 22.72 0.31 -11.87
N ALA A 155 22.75 0.81 -13.10
CA ALA A 155 22.96 2.25 -13.28
C ALA A 155 21.77 3.03 -12.66
N PRO A 156 21.96 4.27 -12.19
CA PRO A 156 20.86 5.07 -11.67
C PRO A 156 19.71 5.18 -12.68
N LEU A 157 18.52 4.80 -12.23
CA LEU A 157 17.27 4.86 -12.98
C LEU A 157 16.61 6.20 -12.67
N LYS A 158 16.51 7.05 -13.70
CA LYS A 158 15.97 8.39 -13.57
C LYS A 158 14.46 8.40 -13.79
N GLU A 159 13.77 9.27 -13.06
CA GLU A 159 12.35 9.60 -13.23
C GLU A 159 11.46 8.36 -13.48
N LEU A 160 10.80 8.31 -14.64
CA LEU A 160 9.86 7.30 -15.06
C LEU A 160 10.59 6.25 -15.90
N THR A 161 10.82 5.07 -15.34
CA THR A 161 11.47 3.94 -16.03
C THR A 161 10.44 2.84 -16.28
N PRO A 162 9.76 2.83 -17.45
CA PRO A 162 8.67 1.90 -17.74
C PRO A 162 9.15 0.47 -18.02
N VAL A 163 10.44 0.27 -18.31
CA VAL A 163 11.04 -1.04 -18.52
C VAL A 163 12.44 -0.99 -17.91
N ILE A 164 12.76 -1.95 -17.05
CA ILE A 164 14.14 -2.15 -16.61
C ILE A 164 14.82 -3.03 -17.65
N ASP A 165 15.62 -2.42 -18.51
CA ASP A 165 16.27 -3.16 -19.58
C ASP A 165 17.41 -4.05 -19.07
N GLY A 166 17.58 -5.20 -19.74
CA GLY A 166 18.73 -6.08 -19.54
C GLY A 166 18.64 -6.92 -18.26
N PRO A 167 19.80 -7.30 -17.67
CA PRO A 167 19.85 -8.35 -16.63
C PRO A 167 19.28 -7.92 -15.28
N PHE A 168 18.90 -6.64 -15.10
CA PHE A 168 18.35 -6.13 -13.85
C PHE A 168 16.84 -6.27 -13.72
N ASN A 169 16.13 -6.60 -14.80
CA ASN A 169 14.71 -6.95 -14.73
C ASN A 169 14.54 -8.17 -13.82
N ASP A 170 13.62 -8.11 -12.87
CA ASP A 170 13.30 -9.21 -11.95
C ASP A 170 14.53 -9.72 -11.15
N LEU A 171 15.49 -8.83 -10.88
CA LEU A 171 16.71 -9.17 -10.11
C LEU A 171 16.77 -8.48 -8.75
N ALA A 172 16.13 -7.32 -8.62
CA ALA A 172 16.26 -6.48 -7.43
C ALA A 172 15.81 -7.21 -6.15
N GLN A 173 16.60 -7.07 -5.09
CA GLN A 173 16.26 -7.51 -3.73
C GLN A 173 16.34 -6.37 -2.72
N SER A 174 17.01 -5.28 -3.08
CA SER A 174 16.94 -4.03 -2.34
C SER A 174 17.15 -2.83 -3.26
N ILE A 175 16.82 -1.64 -2.75
CA ILE A 175 16.82 -0.40 -3.51
C ILE A 175 17.37 0.76 -2.69
N GLU A 176 18.13 1.61 -3.37
CA GLU A 176 18.65 2.88 -2.88
C GLU A 176 17.96 4.06 -3.59
N PHE A 177 17.77 5.15 -2.86
CA PHE A 177 17.28 6.44 -3.37
C PHE A 177 18.33 7.52 -3.08
N ARG A 178 18.72 8.28 -4.10
CA ARG A 178 19.84 9.24 -4.07
C ARG A 178 19.66 10.39 -5.05
#